data_AF-A0A7S2I1I2-F1
#
_entry.id   AF-A0A7S2I1I2-F1
#
_cell.length_a   1.000
_cell.length_b   1.000
_cell.length_c   1.000
_cell.angle_alpha   90.00
_cell.angle_beta   90.00
_cell.angle_gamma   90.00
#
_symmetry.space_group_name_H-M   'P 1'
#
loop_
_entity.id
_entity.type
_entity.pdbx_description
1 polymer ?
#
loop_
_entity_poly.entity_id
_entity_poly.type
_entity_poly.pdbx_seq_one_letter_code
_entity_poly.pdbx_strand_id
1 'polypeptide(L)'
;KEVCPVSQFPICFLPYPPFKLHVQPLDQQPQVSNSEREQKQTGNITLIDGPYLVLHAICSGDFGVLGRPLRDEDIRALDGYMKEFKLGPFRLSQAVALAQRED
;
A
#
# COMPACT_ATOMS: atom_id res chain seq x y z
N LYS A 1 15.97 8.86 12.34
CA LYS A 1 14.77 8.07 12.73
C LYS A 1 14.05 7.71 11.45
N GLU A 2 13.54 6.49 11.32
CA GLU A 2 12.79 6.09 10.12
C GLU A 2 11.44 6.84 10.09
N VAL A 3 11.12 7.41 8.93
CA VAL A 3 9.93 8.26 8.71
C VAL A 3 9.09 7.61 7.62
N CYS A 4 7.77 7.63 7.77
CA CYS A 4 6.88 7.18 6.72
C CYS A 4 7.06 8.07 5.47
N PRO A 5 7.37 7.50 4.29
CA PRO A 5 7.58 8.30 3.09
C PRO A 5 6.30 8.96 2.57
N VAL A 6 5.12 8.53 3.03
CA VAL A 6 3.83 9.06 2.60
C VAL A 6 3.34 10.17 3.55
N SER A 7 3.29 9.92 4.86
CA SER A 7 2.81 10.91 5.84
C SER A 7 3.89 11.84 6.39
N GLN A 8 5.17 11.56 6.11
CA GLN A 8 6.32 12.23 6.70
C GLN A 8 6.34 12.16 8.25
N PHE A 9 5.59 11.23 8.83
CA PHE A 9 5.52 11.02 10.27
C PHE A 9 6.53 9.96 10.74
N PRO A 10 7.20 10.13 11.90
CA PRO A 10 8.12 9.12 12.43
C PRO A 10 7.42 7.78 12.73
N ILE A 11 7.89 6.69 12.11
CA ILE A 11 7.26 5.36 12.23
C ILE A 11 7.20 4.88 13.68
N CYS A 12 8.23 5.18 14.48
CA CYS A 12 8.32 4.76 15.87
C CYS A 12 7.31 5.44 16.83
N PHE A 13 6.54 6.42 16.35
CA PHE A 13 5.50 7.10 17.13
C PHE A 13 4.08 6.75 16.68
N LEU A 14 3.92 5.85 15.72
CA LEU A 14 2.58 5.40 15.33
C LEU A 14 1.93 4.65 16.51
N PRO A 15 0.66 4.92 16.83
CA PRO A 15 -0.06 4.22 17.89
C PRO A 15 -0.54 2.81 17.45
N TYR A 16 -0.21 2.42 16.22
CA TYR A 16 -0.54 1.14 15.59
C TYR A 16 0.68 0.62 14.82
N PRO A 17 0.77 -0.69 14.52
CA PRO A 17 1.88 -1.23 13.73
C PRO A 17 1.93 -0.59 12.34
N PRO A 18 3.11 -0.23 11.81
CA PRO A 18 3.21 0.28 10.45
C PRO A 18 2.76 -0.78 9.42
N PHE A 19 2.11 -0.33 8.36
CA PHE A 19 1.73 -1.21 7.26
C PHE A 19 2.95 -1.51 6.37
N LYS A 20 3.07 -2.78 5.94
CA LYS A 20 4.17 -3.26 5.11
C LYS A 20 3.73 -3.28 3.65
N LEU A 21 4.12 -2.26 2.89
CA LEU A 21 3.82 -2.18 1.47
C LEU A 21 4.92 -2.86 0.64
N HIS A 22 4.54 -3.81 -0.21
CA HIS A 22 5.45 -4.40 -1.17
C HIS A 22 5.54 -3.51 -2.42
N VAL A 23 6.71 -2.91 -2.65
CA VAL A 23 6.99 -2.10 -3.83
C VAL A 23 7.90 -2.90 -4.75
N GLN A 24 7.39 -3.29 -5.92
CA GLN A 24 8.23 -3.86 -6.96
C GLN A 24 9.01 -2.71 -7.62
N PRO A 25 10.34 -2.84 -7.82
CA PRO A 25 11.12 -1.82 -8.52
C PRO A 25 10.59 -1.63 -9.95
N LEU A 26 10.41 -0.39 -10.38
CA LEU A 26 9.98 -0.06 -11.75
C LEU A 26 10.97 -0.58 -12.82
N ASP A 27 12.23 -0.76 -12.48
CA ASP A 27 13.32 -1.09 -13.43
C ASP A 27 13.47 -2.59 -13.74
N GLN A 28 12.63 -3.46 -13.17
CA GLN A 28 12.67 -4.90 -13.47
C GLN A 28 11.59 -5.27 -14.49
N GLN A 29 11.79 -4.86 -15.75
CA GLN A 29 11.18 -5.61 -16.85
C GLN A 29 11.73 -7.05 -16.81
N PRO A 30 10.87 -8.08 -16.92
CA PRO A 30 11.33 -9.47 -16.88
C PRO A 30 12.11 -9.77 -18.16
N GLN A 31 13.44 -9.69 -18.09
CA GLN A 31 14.31 -10.41 -19.01
C GLN A 31 14.12 -11.90 -18.69
N VAL A 32 13.39 -12.57 -19.58
CA VAL A 32 13.10 -14.00 -19.57
C VAL A 32 14.41 -14.79 -19.53
N SER A 33 14.67 -15.49 -18.43
CA SER A 33 15.49 -16.70 -18.45
C SER A 33 14.84 -17.77 -17.59
N ASN A 34 14.31 -18.78 -18.26
CA ASN A 34 13.64 -19.96 -17.69
C ASN A 34 14.62 -20.89 -16.98
N SER A 35 15.27 -20.42 -15.92
CA SER A 35 16.17 -21.24 -15.11
C SER A 35 16.44 -20.57 -13.78
N GLU A 36 15.40 -20.44 -12.94
CA GLU A 36 15.49 -20.22 -11.47
C GLU A 36 14.07 -20.13 -10.88
N ARG A 37 13.34 -21.26 -10.93
CA ARG A 37 12.20 -21.45 -10.02
C ARG A 37 12.81 -21.56 -8.61
N GLU A 38 12.35 -20.73 -7.68
CA GLU A 38 12.73 -20.64 -6.24
C GLU A 38 13.63 -19.47 -5.78
N GLN A 39 13.85 -18.41 -6.58
CA GLN A 39 14.34 -17.15 -6.01
C GLN A 39 13.19 -16.31 -5.41
N LYS A 40 12.89 -16.64 -4.15
CA LYS A 40 12.31 -15.80 -3.09
C LYS A 40 11.97 -14.37 -3.55
N GLN A 41 10.68 -14.14 -3.78
CA GLN A 41 10.03 -12.86 -4.09
C GLN A 41 10.29 -11.85 -2.96
N THR A 42 11.52 -11.36 -2.85
CA THR A 42 11.96 -10.41 -1.83
C THR A 42 11.74 -9.01 -2.37
N GLY A 43 10.49 -8.71 -2.73
CA GLY A 43 10.09 -7.37 -3.13
C GLY A 43 10.41 -6.40 -1.99
N ASN A 44 10.90 -5.20 -2.32
CA ASN A 44 11.32 -4.23 -1.32
C ASN A 44 10.10 -3.88 -0.43
N ILE A 45 10.22 -4.09 0.88
CA ILE A 45 9.15 -3.81 1.85
C ILE A 45 9.38 -2.39 2.36
N THR A 46 8.40 -1.52 2.15
CA THR A 46 8.39 -0.16 2.70
C THR A 46 7.39 -0.06 3.84
N LEU A 47 7.81 0.48 4.98
CA LEU A 47 6.92 0.75 6.11
C LEU A 47 6.17 2.06 5.89
N ILE A 48 4.84 2.00 5.96
CA ILE A 48 3.98 3.16 5.76
C ILE A 48 2.94 3.31 6.88
N ASP A 49 2.49 4.55 7.04
CA ASP A 49 1.33 4.91 7.83
C ASP A 49 0.06 4.49 7.06
N GLY A 50 -0.47 3.32 7.41
CA GLY A 50 -1.62 2.71 6.73
C GLY A 50 -2.88 3.57 6.80
N PRO A 51 -3.32 4.02 7.99
CA PRO A 51 -4.51 4.87 8.11
C PRO A 51 -4.37 6.18 7.36
N TYR A 52 -3.20 6.82 7.41
CA TYR A 52 -2.96 8.02 6.62
C TYR A 52 -3.16 7.76 5.12
N LEU A 53 -2.54 6.70 4.57
CA LEU A 53 -2.67 6.39 3.15
C LEU A 53 -4.13 6.12 2.75
N VAL A 54 -4.86 5.34 3.55
CA VAL A 54 -6.27 5.03 3.27
C VAL A 54 -7.12 6.30 3.28
N LEU A 55 -6.97 7.14 4.31
CA LEU A 55 -7.74 8.40 4.41
C LEU A 55 -7.36 9.38 3.32
N HIS A 56 -6.07 9.53 3.03
CA HIS A 56 -5.58 10.39 1.95
C HIS A 56 -6.19 9.96 0.61
N ALA A 57 -6.10 8.68 0.26
CA ALA A 57 -6.62 8.17 -1.01
C ALA A 57 -8.14 8.34 -1.14
N ILE A 58 -8.91 8.06 -0.08
CA ILE A 58 -10.37 8.24 -0.09
C ILE A 58 -10.74 9.71 -0.26
N CYS A 59 -10.10 10.62 0.49
CA CYS A 59 -10.47 12.04 0.47
C CYS A 59 -9.99 12.77 -0.79
N SER A 60 -8.85 12.37 -1.36
CA SER A 60 -8.28 12.99 -2.56
C SER A 60 -8.79 12.38 -3.86
N GLY A 61 -9.29 11.14 -3.83
CA GLY A 61 -9.51 10.33 -5.02
C GLY A 61 -8.22 9.85 -5.69
N ASP A 62 -7.05 10.14 -5.11
CA ASP A 62 -5.76 9.69 -5.61
C ASP A 62 -5.38 8.34 -5.01
N PHE A 63 -5.50 7.29 -5.82
CA PHE A 63 -5.13 5.93 -5.46
C PHE A 63 -3.67 5.59 -5.81
N GLY A 64 -2.79 6.60 -5.92
CA GLY A 64 -1.35 6.46 -6.09
C GLY A 64 -0.59 6.35 -4.76
N VAL A 65 0.51 5.57 -4.77
CA VAL A 65 1.46 5.48 -3.66
C VAL A 65 2.88 5.22 -4.17
N LEU A 66 3.87 5.97 -3.66
CA LEU A 66 5.29 5.79 -4.00
C LEU A 66 5.57 5.69 -5.51
N GLY A 67 4.90 6.53 -6.31
CA GLY A 67 5.10 6.62 -7.76
C GLY A 67 4.39 5.54 -8.58
N ARG A 68 3.53 4.72 -7.98
CA ARG A 68 2.69 3.75 -8.72
C ARG A 68 1.23 3.77 -8.25
N PRO A 69 0.27 3.35 -9.09
CA PRO A 69 -1.09 3.07 -8.62
C PRO A 69 -1.10 1.96 -7.58
N LEU A 70 -2.04 2.04 -6.63
CA LEU A 70 -2.40 0.94 -5.75
C LEU A 70 -3.05 -0.17 -6.58
N ARG A 71 -2.55 -1.39 -6.39
CA ARG A 71 -3.10 -2.58 -7.03
C ARG A 71 -4.17 -3.20 -6.14
N ASP A 72 -4.98 -4.08 -6.71
CA ASP A 72 -6.01 -4.78 -5.95
C ASP A 72 -5.45 -5.57 -4.76
N GLU A 73 -4.23 -6.13 -4.89
CA GLU A 73 -3.57 -6.79 -3.77
C GLU A 73 -3.25 -5.81 -2.64
N ASP A 74 -2.77 -4.62 -2.96
CA ASP A 74 -2.43 -3.59 -1.98
C ASP A 74 -3.70 -3.10 -1.28
N ILE A 75 -4.77 -2.88 -2.04
CA ILE A 75 -6.09 -2.46 -1.54
C ILE A 75 -6.66 -3.50 -0.58
N ARG A 76 -6.66 -4.79 -0.97
CA ARG A 76 -7.13 -5.89 -0.10
C ARG A 76 -6.30 -6.00 1.17
N ALA A 77 -4.98 -5.85 1.05
CA ALA A 77 -4.08 -5.88 2.20
C ALA A 77 -4.32 -4.70 3.16
N LEU A 78 -4.52 -3.49 2.63
CA LEU A 78 -4.86 -2.30 3.42
C LEU A 78 -6.21 -2.47 4.15
N ASP A 79 -7.23 -2.97 3.47
CA ASP A 79 -8.54 -3.23 4.10
C ASP A 79 -8.44 -4.29 5.21
N GLY A 80 -7.67 -5.36 4.97
CA GLY A 80 -7.37 -6.37 5.97
C GLY A 80 -6.67 -5.77 7.20
N TYR A 81 -5.63 -4.97 6.96
CA TYR A 81 -4.89 -4.26 8.00
C TYR A 81 -5.78 -3.31 8.82
N MET A 82 -6.60 -2.48 8.16
CA MET A 82 -7.52 -1.55 8.84
C MET A 82 -8.52 -2.32 9.72
N LYS A 83 -9.00 -3.48 9.26
CA LYS A 83 -9.89 -4.35 10.02
C LYS A 83 -9.17 -5.01 11.21
N GLU A 84 -7.99 -5.57 11.00
CA GLU A 84 -7.20 -6.29 12.01
C GLU A 84 -6.87 -5.39 13.20
N PHE A 85 -6.41 -4.17 12.92
CA PHE A 85 -6.01 -3.21 13.96
C PHE A 85 -7.15 -2.27 14.40
N LYS A 86 -8.39 -2.52 13.96
CA LYS A 86 -9.60 -1.77 14.34
C LYS A 86 -9.46 -0.25 14.10
N LEU A 87 -8.84 0.13 12.98
CA LEU A 87 -8.48 1.52 12.65
C LEU A 87 -9.64 2.30 12.00
N GLY A 88 -10.88 1.87 12.27
CA GLY A 88 -12.11 2.50 11.80
C GLY A 88 -12.81 1.77 10.63
N PRO A 89 -13.93 2.34 10.17
CA PRO A 89 -14.78 1.72 9.15
C PRO A 89 -14.30 1.97 7.71
N PHE A 90 -13.21 2.72 7.53
CA PHE A 90 -12.70 3.10 6.21
C PHE A 90 -12.25 1.87 5.41
N ARG A 91 -12.79 1.71 4.20
CA ARG A 91 -12.46 0.61 3.28
C ARG A 91 -12.10 1.19 1.92
N LEU A 92 -10.85 1.01 1.55
CA LEU A 92 -10.33 1.54 0.31
C LEU A 92 -10.96 0.85 -0.90
N SER A 93 -11.25 -0.46 -0.82
CA SER A 93 -11.95 -1.19 -1.89
C SER A 93 -13.32 -0.60 -2.23
N GLN A 94 -14.06 -0.15 -1.21
CA GLN A 94 -15.37 0.46 -1.43
C GLN A 94 -15.25 1.82 -2.12
N ALA A 95 -14.28 2.64 -1.72
CA ALA A 95 -14.03 3.92 -2.36
C ALA A 95 -13.62 3.76 -3.83
N VAL A 96 -12.73 2.81 -4.14
CA VAL A 96 -12.34 2.50 -5.53
C VAL A 96 -13.55 2.04 -6.36
N ALA A 97 -14.37 1.14 -5.81
CA ALA A 97 -15.57 0.65 -6.51
C ALA A 97 -16.64 1.74 -6.74
N LEU A 98 -16.68 2.77 -5.89
CA LEU A 98 -17.55 3.94 -6.08
C LEU A 98 -16.98 4.88 -7.13
N ALA A 99 -15.67 5.16 -7.10
CA ALA A 99 -15.01 6.03 -8.07
C ALA A 99 -15.14 5.51 -9.52
N GLN A 100 -15.10 4.19 -9.71
CA GLN A 100 -15.28 3.55 -11.03
C GLN A 100 -16.70 3.61 -11.59
N ARG A 101 -17.70 4.09 -10.83
CA ARG A 101 -19.10 4.18 -11.28
C ARG A 101 -19.47 5.58 -11.78
N GLU A 102 -18.59 6.55 -11.63
CA GLU A 102 -18.84 7.94 -12.03
C GLU A 102 -18.39 8.26 -13.47
N ASP A 103 -17.94 7.24 -14.21
CA ASP A 103 -17.66 7.26 -15.66
C ASP A 103 -18.84 6.71 -16.49
#